data_AF-A0A3D8PNY9-F1
#
_entry.id   AF-A0A3D8PNY9-F1
#
_cell.length_a   1.000
_cell.length_b   1.000
_cell.length_c   1.000
_cell.angle_alpha   90.00
_cell.angle_beta   90.00
_cell.angle_gamma   90.00
#
_symmetry.space_group_name_H-M   'P 1'
#
loop_
_entity.id
_entity.type
_entity.pdbx_description
1 polymer ?
#
loop_
_entity_poly.entity_id
_entity_poly.type
_entity_poly.pdbx_seq_one_letter_code
_entity_poly.pdbx_strand_id
1 'polypeptide(L)'
;MVETAIEMDKAALILKLLGDQTRLTMLKILDRHACCVCEFVEIFQMSQPAISQHLRKLKDLGLVQEERKGQWIFYSINKYSGEYSFLQQVLDQLPNQDLKIIELEKNGTRISCC
;
A
#
# COMPACT_ATOMS: atom_id res chain seq x y z
N MET A 1 -6.83 -27.50 -16.48
CA MET A 1 -7.92 -26.68 -15.92
C MET A 1 -7.23 -25.57 -15.17
N VAL A 2 -7.34 -24.32 -15.63
CA VAL A 2 -6.67 -23.20 -14.97
C VAL A 2 -7.42 -22.99 -13.66
N GLU A 3 -6.79 -23.28 -12.51
CA GLU A 3 -7.29 -22.83 -11.21
C GLU A 3 -7.36 -21.30 -11.28
N THR A 4 -8.54 -20.76 -11.47
CA THR A 4 -8.77 -19.32 -11.55
C THR A 4 -8.44 -18.70 -10.20
N ALA A 5 -7.31 -17.99 -10.13
CA ALA A 5 -6.78 -17.39 -8.91
C ALA A 5 -7.63 -16.26 -8.33
N ILE A 6 -8.56 -15.68 -9.10
CA ILE A 6 -9.45 -14.59 -8.69
C ILE A 6 -10.66 -14.48 -9.62
N GLU A 7 -11.83 -14.12 -9.07
CA GLU A 7 -13.05 -13.83 -9.85
C GLU A 7 -12.91 -12.57 -10.71
N MET A 8 -13.48 -12.56 -11.92
CA MET A 8 -13.32 -11.47 -12.89
C MET A 8 -13.76 -10.11 -12.36
N ASP A 9 -14.90 -10.04 -11.66
CA ASP A 9 -15.41 -8.80 -11.08
C ASP A 9 -14.48 -8.27 -9.99
N LYS A 10 -13.90 -9.17 -9.18
CA LYS A 10 -12.94 -8.81 -8.14
C LYS A 10 -11.62 -8.32 -8.76
N ALA A 11 -11.13 -9.00 -9.79
CA ALA A 11 -9.95 -8.58 -10.54
C ALA A 11 -10.15 -7.19 -11.15
N ALA A 12 -11.30 -6.93 -11.77
CA ALA A 12 -11.63 -5.63 -12.34
C ALA A 12 -11.66 -4.52 -11.28
N LEU A 13 -12.22 -4.78 -10.09
CA LEU A 13 -12.22 -3.82 -8.97
C LEU A 13 -10.80 -3.51 -8.48
N ILE A 14 -9.95 -4.53 -8.31
CA ILE A 14 -8.56 -4.36 -7.89
C ILE A 14 -7.78 -3.57 -8.94
N LEU A 15 -7.85 -3.97 -10.20
CA LEU A 15 -7.15 -3.28 -11.29
C LEU A 15 -7.63 -1.83 -11.45
N LYS A 16 -8.93 -1.57 -11.26
CA LYS A 16 -9.47 -0.20 -11.25
C LYS A 16 -8.90 0.64 -10.11
N LEU A 17 -8.68 0.06 -8.92
CA LEU A 17 -7.97 0.78 -7.85
C LEU A 17 -6.50 0.99 -8.20
N LEU A 18 -5.81 -0.02 -8.74
CA LEU A 18 -4.40 0.02 -9.14
C LEU A 18 -4.12 0.99 -10.30
N GLY A 19 -5.13 1.34 -11.11
CA GLY A 19 -5.01 2.30 -12.21
C GLY A 19 -4.69 3.75 -11.78
N ASP A 20 -4.53 4.02 -10.49
CA ASP A 20 -4.09 5.29 -9.94
C ASP A 20 -2.66 5.18 -9.44
N GLN A 21 -1.80 6.05 -9.99
CA GLN A 21 -0.36 6.01 -9.73
C GLN A 21 -0.02 6.14 -8.25
N THR A 22 -0.74 6.98 -7.50
CA THR A 22 -0.51 7.17 -6.06
C THR A 22 -0.78 5.88 -5.29
N ARG A 23 -1.93 5.23 -5.54
CA ARG A 23 -2.26 3.94 -4.90
C ARG A 23 -1.29 2.84 -5.28
N LEU A 24 -0.89 2.78 -6.56
CA LEU A 24 0.07 1.80 -7.03
C LEU A 24 1.43 1.97 -6.35
N THR A 25 1.88 3.23 -6.22
CA THR A 25 3.12 3.58 -5.51
C THR A 25 3.03 3.24 -4.02
N MET A 26 1.89 3.56 -3.36
CA MET A 26 1.65 3.19 -1.96
C MET A 26 1.77 1.69 -1.76
N LEU A 27 1.07 0.88 -2.58
CA LEU A 27 1.12 -0.58 -2.47
C LEU A 27 2.54 -1.12 -2.69
N LYS A 28 3.28 -0.57 -3.67
CA LYS A 28 4.66 -1.01 -3.91
C LYS A 28 5.61 -0.65 -2.77
N ILE A 29 5.36 0.45 -2.06
CA ILE A 29 6.08 0.76 -0.81
C ILE A 29 5.69 -0.23 0.28
N LEU A 30 4.39 -0.46 0.48
CA LEU A 30 3.84 -1.34 1.53
C LEU A 30 4.22 -2.82 1.38
N ASP A 31 4.59 -3.25 0.18
CA ASP A 31 5.13 -4.59 -0.13
C ASP A 31 6.39 -4.90 0.68
N ARG A 32 7.22 -3.88 0.95
CA ARG A 32 8.51 -4.04 1.64
C ARG A 32 8.61 -3.26 2.95
N HIS A 33 7.83 -2.19 3.09
CA HIS A 33 7.94 -1.24 4.19
C HIS A 33 6.57 -0.95 4.78
N ALA A 34 6.37 -1.22 6.07
CA ALA A 34 5.21 -0.69 6.77
C ALA A 34 5.34 0.84 6.88
N CYS A 35 4.24 1.56 6.63
CA CYS A 35 4.22 3.03 6.67
C CYS A 35 2.97 3.57 7.37
N CYS A 36 3.12 4.69 8.07
CA CYS A 36 2.01 5.43 8.64
C CYS A 36 1.44 6.46 7.65
N VAL A 37 0.28 7.03 7.97
CA VAL A 37 -0.36 8.08 7.15
C VAL A 37 0.55 9.30 6.99
N CYS A 38 1.24 9.72 8.05
CA CYS A 38 2.11 10.91 8.03
C CYS A 38 3.28 10.75 7.06
N GLU A 39 3.85 9.56 6.95
CA GLU A 39 4.92 9.28 5.99
C GLU A 39 4.43 9.39 4.55
N PHE A 40 3.20 8.94 4.27
CA PHE A 40 2.61 9.13 2.94
C PHE A 40 2.24 10.58 2.64
N VAL A 41 1.84 11.36 3.65
CA VAL A 41 1.67 12.81 3.50
C VAL A 41 2.98 13.45 3.03
N GLU A 42 4.10 13.09 3.66
CA GLU A 42 5.44 13.58 3.26
C GLU A 42 5.86 13.06 1.87
N ILE A 43 5.64 11.78 1.56
CA ILE A 43 6.05 11.19 0.26
C ILE A 43 5.30 11.79 -0.94
N PHE A 44 4.01 12.05 -0.77
CA PHE A 44 3.14 12.48 -1.87
C PHE A 44 2.83 13.98 -1.84
N GLN A 45 3.19 14.69 -0.77
CA GLN A 45 2.88 16.10 -0.58
C GLN A 45 1.37 16.38 -0.73
N MET A 46 0.55 15.46 -0.23
CA MET A 46 -0.91 15.52 -0.25
C MET A 46 -1.46 15.67 1.17
N SER A 47 -2.66 16.22 1.29
CA SER A 47 -3.31 16.36 2.59
C SER A 47 -3.59 15.01 3.25
N GLN A 48 -3.55 14.97 4.58
CA GLN A 48 -3.86 13.78 5.36
C GLN A 48 -5.23 13.16 5.04
N PRO A 49 -6.33 13.94 4.82
CA PRO A 49 -7.61 13.37 4.39
C PRO A 49 -7.53 12.65 3.03
N ALA A 50 -6.76 13.19 2.07
CA ALA A 50 -6.61 12.58 0.75
C ALA A 50 -5.84 11.24 0.84
N ILE A 51 -4.74 11.22 1.59
CA ILE A 51 -3.97 9.98 1.86
C ILE A 51 -4.85 8.94 2.57
N SER A 52 -5.58 9.36 3.61
CA SER A 52 -6.49 8.47 4.35
C SER A 52 -7.57 7.88 3.44
N GLN A 53 -8.08 8.65 2.47
CA GLN A 53 -9.05 8.15 1.50
C GLN A 53 -8.46 7.07 0.58
N HIS A 54 -7.20 7.23 0.14
CA HIS A 54 -6.51 6.20 -0.64
C HIS A 54 -6.34 4.90 0.16
N LEU A 55 -5.84 5.00 1.39
CA LEU A 55 -5.63 3.85 2.27
C LEU A 55 -6.94 3.15 2.61
N ARG A 56 -8.02 3.91 2.88
CA ARG A 56 -9.36 3.35 3.09
C ARG A 56 -9.81 2.52 1.89
N LYS A 57 -9.71 3.04 0.65
CA LYS A 57 -10.09 2.28 -0.56
C LYS A 57 -9.31 0.98 -0.71
N LEU A 58 -8.01 0.99 -0.41
CA LEU A 58 -7.16 -0.20 -0.45
C LEU A 58 -7.55 -1.21 0.64
N LYS A 59 -7.88 -0.72 1.83
CA LYS A 59 -8.33 -1.53 2.98
C LYS A 59 -9.71 -2.14 2.75
N ASP A 60 -10.63 -1.39 2.15
CA ASP A 60 -12.00 -1.85 1.86
C ASP A 60 -12.02 -3.04 0.89
N LEU A 61 -11.03 -3.14 -0.02
CA LEU A 61 -10.82 -4.32 -0.86
C LEU A 61 -9.97 -5.42 -0.20
N GLY A 62 -9.47 -5.19 1.01
CA GLY A 62 -8.66 -6.13 1.77
C GLY A 62 -7.21 -6.22 1.32
N LEU A 63 -6.71 -5.30 0.48
CA LEU A 63 -5.34 -5.33 -0.07
C LEU A 63 -4.28 -4.91 0.95
N VAL A 64 -4.66 -4.04 1.88
CA VAL A 64 -3.82 -3.58 2.99
C VAL A 64 -4.50 -3.86 4.31
N GLN A 65 -3.68 -4.06 5.34
CA GLN A 65 -4.09 -4.17 6.72
C GLN A 65 -3.45 -3.05 7.53
N GLU A 66 -4.03 -2.75 8.69
CA GLU A 66 -3.50 -1.74 9.61
C GLU A 66 -3.17 -2.36 10.96
N GLU A 67 -2.10 -1.88 11.57
CA GLU A 67 -1.63 -2.31 12.88
C GLU A 67 -1.33 -1.07 13.73
N ARG A 68 -1.86 -1.03 14.95
CA ARG A 68 -1.56 0.07 15.88
C ARG A 68 -0.27 -0.23 16.63
N LYS A 69 0.71 0.66 16.53
CA LYS A 69 1.96 0.61 17.29
C LYS A 69 2.13 1.93 18.07
N GLY A 70 1.90 1.85 19.38
CA GLY A 70 1.84 3.03 20.25
C GLY A 70 0.71 3.99 19.82
N GLN A 71 1.08 5.23 19.51
CA GLN A 71 0.15 6.27 19.04
C GLN A 71 -0.09 6.23 17.52
N TRP A 72 0.69 5.45 16.77
CA TRP A 72 0.67 5.45 15.31
C TRP A 72 -0.07 4.23 14.74
N ILE A 73 -0.68 4.41 13.58
CA ILE A 73 -1.27 3.32 12.79
C ILE A 73 -0.38 3.12 11.56
N PHE A 74 0.13 1.90 11.43
CA PHE A 74 0.95 1.48 10.31
C PHE A 74 0.14 0.61 9.36
N TYR A 75 0.29 0.84 8.07
CA TYR A 75 -0.28 0.04 7.01
C TYR A 75 0.77 -0.92 6.47
N SER A 76 0.34 -2.10 6.03
CA SER A 76 1.16 -3.09 5.33
C SER A 76 0.29 -3.88 4.35
N ILE A 77 0.89 -4.58 3.39
CA ILE A 77 0.15 -5.50 2.52
C ILE A 77 -0.52 -6.59 3.37
N ASN A 78 -1.79 -6.85 3.09
CA ASN A 78 -2.51 -7.95 3.71
C ASN A 78 -2.18 -9.27 3.01
N LYS A 79 -1.22 -10.01 3.57
CA LYS A 79 -0.80 -11.32 3.04
C LYS A 79 -1.81 -12.45 3.25
N TYR A 80 -2.85 -12.21 4.04
CA TYR A 80 -3.91 -13.18 4.33
C TYR A 80 -5.15 -13.00 3.44
N SER A 81 -5.16 -11.99 2.57
CA SER A 81 -6.21 -11.82 1.55
C SER A 81 -6.11 -12.93 0.51
N GLY A 82 -7.26 -13.46 0.07
CA GLY A 82 -7.30 -14.46 -1.00
C GLY A 82 -6.77 -13.92 -2.34
N GLU A 83 -6.78 -12.59 -2.50
CA GLU A 83 -6.30 -11.87 -3.67
C GLU A 83 -4.80 -11.52 -3.61
N TYR A 84 -4.10 -11.89 -2.54
CA TYR A 84 -2.69 -11.56 -2.33
C TYR A 84 -1.79 -12.08 -3.46
N SER A 85 -2.01 -13.31 -3.94
CA SER A 85 -1.21 -13.91 -5.02
C SER A 85 -1.33 -13.11 -6.33
N PHE A 86 -2.54 -12.68 -6.68
CA PHE A 86 -2.80 -11.84 -7.85
C PHE A 86 -2.14 -10.46 -7.70
N LEU A 87 -2.30 -9.82 -6.54
CA LEU A 87 -1.67 -8.54 -6.26
C LEU A 87 -0.14 -8.63 -6.36
N GLN A 88 0.46 -9.68 -5.78
CA GLN A 88 1.91 -9.86 -5.78
C GLN A 88 2.46 -9.98 -7.20
N GLN A 89 1.81 -10.75 -8.08
CA GLN A 89 2.21 -10.87 -9.49
C GLN A 89 2.23 -9.52 -10.21
N VAL A 90 1.27 -8.63 -9.90
CA VAL A 90 1.27 -7.27 -10.44
C VAL A 90 2.41 -6.44 -9.85
N LEU A 91 2.59 -6.46 -8.53
CA LEU A 91 3.62 -5.67 -7.85
C LEU A 91 5.04 -6.10 -8.21
N ASP A 92 5.28 -7.37 -8.52
CA ASP A 92 6.58 -7.90 -8.92
C ASP A 92 7.07 -7.35 -10.27
N GLN A 93 6.15 -6.84 -11.11
CA GLN A 93 6.48 -6.20 -12.39
C GLN A 93 6.81 -4.71 -12.27
N LEU A 94 6.77 -4.15 -11.06
CA LEU A 94 6.96 -2.72 -10.82
C LEU A 94 8.32 -2.42 -10.19
N PRO A 95 8.93 -1.25 -10.50
CA PRO A 95 10.19 -0.84 -9.90
C PRO A 95 10.04 -0.62 -8.39
N ASN A 96 11.12 -0.88 -7.65
CA ASN A 96 11.16 -0.60 -6.21
C ASN A 96 11.01 0.91 -5.93
N GLN A 97 10.51 1.24 -4.75
CA GLN A 97 10.25 2.62 -4.32
C GLN A 97 11.11 3.03 -3.11
N ASP A 98 12.20 2.28 -2.86
CA ASP A 98 13.04 2.41 -1.66
C ASP A 98 13.66 3.81 -1.53
N LEU A 99 13.91 4.51 -2.65
CA LEU A 99 14.42 5.90 -2.64
C LEU A 99 13.52 6.85 -1.82
N LYS A 100 12.20 6.68 -1.88
CA LYS A 100 11.24 7.48 -1.10
C LYS A 100 11.39 7.24 0.41
N ILE A 101 11.70 6.00 0.79
CA ILE A 101 11.94 5.64 2.21
C ILE A 101 13.27 6.21 2.69
N ILE A 102 14.32 6.10 1.87
CA ILE A 102 15.65 6.68 2.17
C ILE A 102 15.54 8.21 2.34
N GLU A 103 14.71 8.87 1.53
CA GLU A 103 14.46 10.31 1.66
C GLU A 103 13.75 10.67 2.97
N LEU A 104 12.74 9.89 3.39
CA LEU A 104 12.10 10.07 4.70
C LEU A 104 13.09 9.91 5.86
N GLU A 105 13.98 8.92 5.78
CA GLU A 105 15.02 8.70 6.79
C GLU A 105 15.98 9.88 6.87
N LYS A 106 16.45 10.36 5.71
CA LYS A 106 17.33 11.55 5.63
C LYS A 106 16.68 12.80 6.20
N ASN A 107 15.38 12.96 6.00
CA ASN A 107 14.62 14.12 6.47
C ASN A 107 14.15 13.98 7.94
N GLY A 108 14.43 12.84 8.60
CA GLY A 108 13.97 12.58 9.96
C GLY A 108 12.46 12.42 10.09
N THR A 109 11.75 12.21 8.98
CA THR A 109 10.29 12.06 8.93
C THR A 109 9.85 10.60 8.85
N ARG A 110 10.79 9.65 8.77
CA ARG A 110 10.52 8.21 8.91
C ARG A 110 10.11 7.90 10.35
N ILE A 111 8.91 7.39 10.52
CA ILE A 111 8.41 6.89 11.81
C ILE A 111 8.80 5.42 11.91
N SER A 112 10.04 5.18 12.36
CA SER A 112 10.42 3.84 12.82
C SER A 112 9.87 3.66 14.22
N CYS A 113 8.93 2.73 14.39
CA CYS A 113 8.43 2.38 15.71
C CYS A 113 9.57 1.70 16.49
N CYS A 114 10.32 2.47 17.27
CA CYS A 114 11.10 1.95 18.40
C CYS A 114 10.16 1.35 19.45
#